data_AF-A0A7C6UBV2-F1
#
_entry.id   AF-A0A7C6UBV2-F1
#
_cell.length_a   1.000
_cell.length_b   1.000
_cell.length_c   1.000
_cell.angle_alpha   90.00
_cell.angle_beta   90.00
_cell.angle_gamma   90.00
#
_symmetry.space_group_name_H-M   'P 1'
#
loop_
_entity.id
_entity.type
_entity.pdbx_description
1 polymer ?
#
loop_
_entity_poly.entity_id
_entity_poly.type
_entity_poly.pdbx_seq_one_letter_code
_entity_poly.pdbx_strand_id
1 'polypeptide(L)'
;YFEMAARDIRALPKLEGTVHVNIALINKFIPNYFFNPQPYPEVPRQDQPQHDRFLFDQGPARGLGRIRFHDYGPAYDHYDLPNVHLFKEQIALFKESLLGAAPGAEQQRDTDLMLALGEIFTLVVYGQLILENAVIYDVGTETVDRIFDFMVRDFSRFALQLYSKRGTTPAQADLLQKMIRKPAADPERFTRFWRDRVLSLKDTYEMNP
;
A
#
# COMPACT_ATOMS: atom_id res chain seq x y z
N TYR A 1 10.33 -35.76 -9.42
CA TYR A 1 10.86 -34.38 -9.39
C TYR A 1 10.96 -33.78 -10.79
N PHE A 2 11.79 -34.31 -11.70
CA PHE A 2 11.95 -33.76 -13.06
C PHE A 2 10.67 -33.78 -13.92
N GLU A 3 9.82 -34.79 -13.78
CA GLU A 3 8.53 -34.87 -14.50
C GLU A 3 7.53 -33.79 -14.05
N MET A 4 7.42 -33.55 -12.74
CA MET A 4 6.64 -32.44 -12.17
C MET A 4 7.19 -31.09 -12.64
N ALA A 5 8.51 -30.88 -12.53
CA ALA A 5 9.14 -29.65 -12.98
C ALA A 5 8.90 -29.40 -14.47
N ALA A 6 9.03 -30.41 -15.34
CA ALA A 6 8.80 -30.28 -16.78
C ALA A 6 7.34 -29.97 -17.15
N ARG A 7 6.37 -30.48 -16.37
CA ARG A 7 4.95 -30.16 -16.52
C ARG A 7 4.64 -28.75 -16.03
N ASP A 8 5.14 -28.40 -14.85
CA ASP A 8 4.74 -27.19 -14.13
C ASP A 8 5.50 -25.94 -14.64
N ILE A 9 6.71 -26.07 -15.22
CA ILE A 9 7.41 -24.96 -15.92
C ILE A 9 6.65 -24.47 -17.16
N ARG A 10 5.84 -25.35 -17.77
CA ARG A 10 5.00 -25.04 -18.94
C ARG A 10 3.62 -24.55 -18.54
N ALA A 11 3.18 -24.81 -17.31
CA ALA A 11 2.02 -24.16 -16.74
C ALA A 11 2.35 -22.68 -16.52
N LEU A 12 1.38 -21.78 -16.75
CA LEU A 12 1.60 -20.33 -16.79
C LEU A 12 2.41 -19.83 -15.57
N PRO A 13 3.72 -19.57 -15.72
CA PRO A 13 4.52 -18.94 -14.68
C PRO A 13 4.32 -17.43 -14.85
N LYS A 14 3.07 -16.98 -14.81
CA LYS A 14 2.74 -15.59 -15.14
C LYS A 14 2.45 -14.74 -13.93
N LEU A 15 2.09 -15.31 -12.78
CA LEU A 15 1.68 -14.48 -11.65
C LEU A 15 2.88 -13.89 -10.89
N GLU A 16 3.91 -14.67 -10.59
CA GLU A 16 5.06 -14.19 -9.80
C GLU A 16 5.97 -13.22 -10.58
N GLY A 17 6.19 -13.51 -11.87
CA GLY A 17 6.88 -12.59 -12.79
C GLY A 17 6.09 -11.29 -13.03
N THR A 18 4.76 -11.32 -12.96
CA THR A 18 3.95 -10.10 -13.06
C THR A 18 4.03 -9.23 -11.82
N VAL A 19 4.24 -9.77 -10.62
CA VAL A 19 4.39 -8.96 -9.40
C VAL A 19 5.57 -7.99 -9.53
N HIS A 20 6.73 -8.51 -9.93
CA HIS A 20 7.95 -7.72 -10.09
C HIS A 20 7.79 -6.64 -11.17
N VAL A 21 7.20 -7.00 -12.30
CA VAL A 21 6.91 -6.05 -13.39
C VAL A 21 5.91 -4.98 -12.94
N ASN A 22 4.83 -5.38 -12.28
CA ASN A 22 3.79 -4.47 -11.81
C ASN A 22 4.35 -3.49 -10.77
N ILE A 23 5.15 -3.97 -9.81
CA ILE A 23 5.77 -3.10 -8.81
C ILE A 23 6.79 -2.15 -9.46
N ALA A 24 7.57 -2.60 -10.44
CA ALA A 24 8.42 -1.71 -11.22
C ALA A 24 7.64 -0.64 -12.00
N LEU A 25 6.43 -0.94 -12.47
CA LEU A 25 5.53 0.05 -13.07
C LEU A 25 4.98 1.03 -12.05
N ILE A 26 4.58 0.54 -10.87
CA ILE A 26 4.04 1.35 -9.77
C ILE A 26 5.09 2.36 -9.27
N ASN A 27 6.37 1.97 -9.18
CA ASN A 27 7.46 2.86 -8.78
C ASN A 27 7.58 4.13 -9.64
N LYS A 28 7.09 4.10 -10.89
CA LYS A 28 7.08 5.27 -11.77
C LYS A 28 6.12 6.36 -11.30
N PHE A 29 5.13 6.03 -10.46
CA PHE A 29 4.16 7.00 -9.93
C PHE A 29 4.66 7.76 -8.70
N ILE A 30 5.64 7.21 -7.97
CA ILE A 30 6.14 7.74 -6.69
C ILE A 30 6.45 9.25 -6.76
N PRO A 31 7.21 9.76 -7.76
CA PRO A 31 7.55 11.17 -7.78
C PRO A 31 6.32 12.07 -7.86
N ASN A 32 5.34 11.72 -8.71
CA ASN A 32 4.17 12.56 -8.91
C ASN A 32 3.11 12.39 -7.83
N TYR A 33 3.00 11.18 -7.25
CA TYR A 33 2.08 10.94 -6.15
C TYR A 33 2.47 11.76 -4.91
N PHE A 34 3.77 11.77 -4.53
CA PHE A 34 4.20 12.46 -3.31
C PHE A 34 4.53 13.94 -3.46
N PHE A 35 5.01 14.35 -4.64
CA PHE A 35 5.67 15.66 -4.78
C PHE A 35 5.04 16.57 -5.84
N ASN A 36 4.21 16.06 -6.75
CA ASN A 36 3.60 16.85 -7.83
C ASN A 36 2.07 16.67 -7.92
N PRO A 37 1.31 17.00 -6.86
CA PRO A 37 -0.14 16.88 -6.90
C PRO A 37 -0.74 17.83 -7.95
N GLN A 38 -1.88 17.45 -8.51
CA GLN A 38 -2.66 18.26 -9.43
C GLN A 38 -4.14 18.22 -9.01
N PRO A 39 -4.87 19.35 -9.09
CA PRO A 39 -6.32 19.33 -8.94
C PRO A 39 -6.95 18.54 -10.09
N TYR A 40 -7.79 17.59 -9.72
CA TYR A 40 -8.67 16.85 -10.61
C TYR A 40 -10.11 16.97 -10.08
N PRO A 41 -11.12 16.71 -10.92
CA PRO A 41 -12.50 16.63 -10.45
C PRO A 41 -12.66 15.48 -9.46
N GLU A 42 -13.57 15.62 -8.49
CA GLU A 42 -13.96 14.48 -7.66
C GLU A 42 -14.51 13.36 -8.54
N VAL A 43 -14.07 12.13 -8.25
CA VAL A 43 -14.50 10.94 -8.97
C VAL A 43 -15.71 10.35 -8.23
N PRO A 44 -16.91 10.33 -8.84
CA PRO A 44 -18.06 9.72 -8.21
C PRO A 44 -17.90 8.21 -8.15
N ARG A 45 -18.61 7.58 -7.21
CA ARG A 45 -18.70 6.12 -7.12
C ARG A 45 -19.16 5.54 -8.46
N GLN A 46 -18.44 4.53 -8.93
CA GLN A 46 -18.75 3.81 -10.17
C GLN A 46 -19.58 2.55 -9.84
N ASP A 47 -20.81 2.74 -9.34
CA ASP A 47 -21.75 1.65 -8.98
C ASP A 47 -22.88 1.46 -10.00
N GLN A 48 -22.80 2.14 -11.14
CA GLN A 48 -23.76 2.04 -12.21
C GLN A 48 -23.70 0.66 -12.90
N PRO A 49 -24.83 0.10 -13.35
CA PRO A 49 -24.88 -1.20 -14.04
C PRO A 49 -24.40 -1.08 -15.50
N GLN A 50 -23.16 -0.62 -15.69
CA GLN A 50 -22.54 -0.40 -16.99
C GLN A 50 -21.22 -1.16 -17.09
N HIS A 51 -20.83 -1.48 -18.33
CA HIS A 51 -19.55 -2.12 -18.59
C HIS A 51 -18.39 -1.16 -18.27
N ASP A 52 -17.37 -1.66 -17.57
CA ASP A 52 -16.10 -0.95 -17.47
C ASP A 52 -15.31 -1.17 -18.76
N ARG A 53 -15.51 -0.26 -19.73
CA ARG A 53 -14.81 -0.32 -21.02
C ARG A 53 -13.29 -0.23 -20.86
N PHE A 54 -12.82 0.50 -19.86
CA PHE A 54 -11.39 0.71 -19.66
C PHE A 54 -10.66 -0.58 -19.31
N LEU A 55 -11.31 -1.48 -18.56
CA LEU A 55 -10.74 -2.80 -18.24
C LEU A 55 -10.36 -3.60 -19.50
N PHE A 56 -11.16 -3.50 -20.57
CA PHE A 56 -10.97 -4.24 -21.83
C PHE A 56 -10.25 -3.43 -22.92
N ASP A 57 -10.21 -2.11 -22.81
CA ASP A 57 -9.64 -1.18 -23.78
C ASP A 57 -8.51 -0.34 -23.13
N GLN A 58 -7.57 -1.05 -22.48
CA GLN A 58 -6.45 -0.41 -21.79
C GLN A 58 -5.47 0.19 -22.80
N GLY A 59 -5.15 1.47 -22.62
CA GLY A 59 -4.10 2.14 -23.37
C GLY A 59 -2.70 1.54 -23.09
N PRO A 60 -1.70 1.85 -23.93
CA PRO A 60 -0.34 1.37 -23.72
C PRO A 60 0.23 1.90 -22.40
N ALA A 61 0.99 1.07 -21.67
CA ALA A 61 1.66 1.42 -20.41
C ALA A 61 2.86 2.41 -20.57
N ARG A 62 2.90 3.17 -21.67
CA ARG A 62 3.94 4.17 -21.93
C ARG A 62 3.56 5.47 -21.25
N GLY A 63 4.51 6.08 -20.52
CA GLY A 63 4.31 7.40 -19.92
C GLY A 63 3.68 7.41 -18.53
N LEU A 64 3.62 6.27 -17.83
CA LEU A 64 3.11 6.17 -16.45
C LEU A 64 3.71 7.22 -15.50
N GLY A 65 5.01 7.51 -15.62
CA GLY A 65 5.68 8.55 -14.82
C GLY A 65 5.29 9.99 -15.13
N ARG A 66 4.35 10.23 -16.07
CA ARG A 66 3.75 11.55 -16.34
C ARG A 66 2.39 11.71 -15.66
N ILE A 67 1.81 10.62 -15.14
CA ILE A 67 0.52 10.65 -14.45
C ILE A 67 0.70 11.37 -13.13
N ARG A 68 -0.18 12.34 -12.86
CA ARG A 68 -0.28 13.06 -11.59
C ARG A 68 -1.54 12.63 -10.85
N PHE A 69 -1.58 12.91 -9.57
CA PHE A 69 -2.64 12.49 -8.66
C PHE A 69 -3.18 13.70 -7.90
N HIS A 70 -4.36 13.54 -7.28
CA HIS A 70 -4.79 14.45 -6.22
C HIS A 70 -3.78 14.42 -5.06
N ASP A 71 -3.83 15.44 -4.21
CA ASP A 71 -3.16 15.37 -2.92
C ASP A 71 -3.82 14.28 -2.07
N TYR A 72 -3.02 13.35 -1.55
CA TYR A 72 -3.46 12.25 -0.70
C TYR A 72 -3.63 12.69 0.77
N GLY A 73 -3.00 13.81 1.17
CA GLY A 73 -3.01 14.33 2.53
C GLY A 73 -4.40 14.44 3.15
N PRO A 74 -5.40 15.04 2.46
CA PRO A 74 -6.76 15.18 2.96
C PRO A 74 -7.42 13.87 3.43
N ALA A 75 -7.17 12.75 2.76
CA ALA A 75 -7.74 11.44 3.16
C ALA A 75 -7.20 11.00 4.54
N TYR A 76 -5.91 11.25 4.80
CA TYR A 76 -5.26 10.95 6.07
C TYR A 76 -5.57 11.96 7.17
N ASP A 77 -5.74 13.24 6.82
CA ASP A 77 -6.07 14.30 7.77
C ASP A 77 -7.54 14.23 8.26
N HIS A 78 -8.40 13.51 7.53
CA HIS A 78 -9.80 13.28 7.93
C HIS A 78 -9.93 12.49 9.24
N TYR A 79 -8.96 11.66 9.60
CA TYR A 79 -9.03 10.76 10.74
C TYR A 79 -8.07 11.14 11.86
N ASP A 80 -8.61 11.34 13.06
CA ASP A 80 -7.84 11.49 14.30
C ASP A 80 -7.74 10.15 15.04
N LEU A 81 -6.89 9.25 14.52
CA LEU A 81 -6.72 7.89 15.03
C LEU A 81 -5.25 7.57 15.31
N PRO A 82 -4.91 6.90 16.43
CA PRO A 82 -3.52 6.66 16.82
C PRO A 82 -2.68 5.95 15.75
N ASN A 83 -3.21 4.89 15.12
CA ASN A 83 -2.46 4.16 14.10
C ASN A 83 -2.40 4.91 12.77
N VAL A 84 -3.40 5.74 12.45
CA VAL A 84 -3.36 6.60 11.26
C VAL A 84 -2.27 7.67 11.42
N HIS A 85 -2.14 8.28 12.61
CA HIS A 85 -1.06 9.23 12.90
C HIS A 85 0.32 8.59 12.81
N LEU A 86 0.52 7.42 13.42
CA LEU A 86 1.78 6.67 13.30
C LEU A 86 2.12 6.35 11.84
N PHE A 87 1.12 5.97 11.05
CA PHE A 87 1.31 5.70 9.63
C PHE A 87 1.67 6.97 8.84
N LYS A 88 1.08 8.12 9.16
CA LYS A 88 1.47 9.42 8.58
C LYS A 88 2.91 9.80 8.90
N GLU A 89 3.39 9.53 10.11
CA GLU A 89 4.79 9.72 10.47
C GLU A 89 5.72 8.83 9.64
N GLN A 90 5.34 7.56 9.43
CA GLN A 90 6.09 6.64 8.56
C GLN A 90 6.12 7.13 7.11
N ILE A 91 4.99 7.63 6.58
CA ILE A 91 4.92 8.26 5.25
C ILE A 91 5.87 9.47 5.18
N ALA A 92 5.87 10.33 6.19
CA ALA A 92 6.73 11.52 6.22
C ALA A 92 8.21 11.16 6.17
N LEU A 93 8.65 10.17 6.98
CA LEU A 93 10.01 9.63 6.94
C LEU A 93 10.34 9.01 5.59
N PHE A 94 9.39 8.31 4.97
CA PHE A 94 9.60 7.73 3.65
C PHE A 94 9.77 8.81 2.57
N LYS A 95 8.97 9.87 2.60
CA LYS A 95 9.18 11.05 1.74
C LYS A 95 10.54 11.70 1.96
N GLU A 96 10.97 11.85 3.21
CA GLU A 96 12.30 12.36 3.54
C GLU A 96 13.40 11.48 2.92
N SER A 97 13.27 10.15 3.02
CA SER A 97 14.22 9.22 2.40
C SER A 97 14.26 9.32 0.88
N LEU A 98 13.12 9.53 0.23
CA LEU A 98 13.03 9.71 -1.23
C LEU A 98 13.63 11.04 -1.70
N LEU A 99 13.65 12.08 -0.86
CA LEU A 99 14.24 13.38 -1.19
C LEU A 99 15.73 13.44 -0.85
N GLY A 100 16.12 12.98 0.33
CA GLY A 100 17.48 13.11 0.86
C GLY A 100 18.40 11.93 0.50
N ALA A 101 17.83 10.76 0.19
CA ALA A 101 18.59 9.53 -0.01
C ALA A 101 17.94 8.61 -1.08
N ALA A 102 17.47 9.19 -2.18
CA ALA A 102 16.83 8.46 -3.27
C ALA A 102 17.72 7.31 -3.81
N PRO A 103 17.13 6.21 -4.30
CA PRO A 103 17.90 5.14 -4.94
C PRO A 103 18.77 5.65 -6.10
N GLY A 104 20.07 5.39 -6.03
CA GLY A 104 21.02 5.72 -7.10
C GLY A 104 20.85 4.84 -8.35
N ALA A 105 21.61 5.13 -9.41
CA ALA A 105 21.49 4.41 -10.69
C ALA A 105 21.74 2.90 -10.58
N GLU A 106 22.63 2.45 -9.69
CA GLU A 106 22.86 1.03 -9.42
C GLU A 106 21.70 0.41 -8.66
N GLN A 107 21.21 1.06 -7.60
CA GLN A 107 20.06 0.60 -6.81
C GLN A 107 18.77 0.52 -7.64
N GLN A 108 18.58 1.41 -8.61
CA GLN A 108 17.44 1.34 -9.53
C GLN A 108 17.46 0.11 -10.46
N ARG A 109 18.62 -0.52 -10.65
CA ARG A 109 18.77 -1.78 -11.38
C ARG A 109 18.63 -3.00 -10.47
N ASP A 110 18.65 -2.80 -9.15
CA ASP A 110 18.37 -3.83 -8.16
C ASP A 110 16.86 -4.02 -8.02
N THR A 111 16.33 -5.03 -8.71
CA THR A 111 14.90 -5.34 -8.71
C THR A 111 14.37 -5.59 -7.31
N ASP A 112 15.13 -6.25 -6.43
CA ASP A 112 14.68 -6.58 -5.08
C ASP A 112 14.57 -5.33 -4.19
N LEU A 113 15.52 -4.39 -4.33
CA LEU A 113 15.47 -3.11 -3.62
C LEU A 113 14.28 -2.29 -4.09
N MET A 114 14.10 -2.20 -5.41
CA MET A 114 12.97 -1.48 -6.00
C MET A 114 11.62 -2.14 -5.67
N LEU A 115 11.58 -3.46 -5.50
CA LEU A 115 10.41 -4.20 -5.06
C LEU A 115 9.97 -3.76 -3.66
N ALA A 116 10.88 -3.82 -2.69
CA ALA A 116 10.59 -3.45 -1.31
C ALA A 116 10.20 -1.96 -1.16
N LEU A 117 10.82 -1.08 -1.97
CA LEU A 117 10.43 0.33 -2.03
C LEU A 117 9.01 0.51 -2.57
N GLY A 118 8.66 -0.24 -3.60
CA GLY A 118 7.32 -0.25 -4.16
C GLY A 118 6.27 -0.80 -3.19
N GLU A 119 6.61 -1.81 -2.38
CA GLU A 119 5.73 -2.35 -1.33
C GLU A 119 5.41 -1.32 -0.24
N ILE A 120 6.38 -0.50 0.17
CA ILE A 120 6.10 0.64 1.06
C ILE A 120 5.15 1.62 0.39
N PHE A 121 5.44 1.99 -0.86
CA PHE A 121 4.62 2.94 -1.59
C PHE A 121 3.17 2.45 -1.80
N THR A 122 2.96 1.18 -2.14
CA THR A 122 1.61 0.63 -2.30
C THR A 122 0.82 0.67 -1.00
N LEU A 123 1.43 0.46 0.17
CA LEU A 123 0.75 0.64 1.45
C LEU A 123 0.19 2.06 1.61
N VAL A 124 0.91 3.08 1.14
CA VAL A 124 0.43 4.47 1.19
C VAL A 124 -0.76 4.67 0.25
N VAL A 125 -0.69 4.17 -0.98
CA VAL A 125 -1.80 4.28 -1.94
C VAL A 125 -3.04 3.53 -1.43
N TYR A 126 -2.86 2.31 -0.92
CA TYR A 126 -3.97 1.55 -0.33
C TYR A 126 -4.52 2.19 0.92
N GLY A 127 -3.67 2.79 1.77
CA GLY A 127 -4.10 3.53 2.94
C GLY A 127 -5.02 4.70 2.57
N GLN A 128 -4.66 5.48 1.54
CA GLN A 128 -5.54 6.52 1.01
C GLN A 128 -6.90 5.93 0.58
N LEU A 129 -6.89 4.90 -0.26
CA LEU A 129 -8.11 4.28 -0.79
C LEU A 129 -9.00 3.71 0.32
N ILE A 130 -8.40 3.10 1.35
CA ILE A 130 -9.12 2.57 2.52
C ILE A 130 -9.83 3.69 3.27
N LEU A 131 -9.15 4.82 3.51
CA LEU A 131 -9.71 5.96 4.25
C LEU A 131 -10.83 6.65 3.45
N GLU A 132 -10.64 6.84 2.14
CA GLU A 132 -11.69 7.40 1.27
C GLU A 132 -12.93 6.49 1.22
N ASN A 133 -12.75 5.17 1.10
CA ASN A 133 -13.86 4.22 1.06
C ASN A 133 -14.51 4.04 2.43
N ALA A 134 -13.78 4.20 3.53
CA ALA A 134 -14.36 4.13 4.87
C ALA A 134 -15.44 5.19 5.08
N VAL A 135 -15.33 6.36 4.44
CA VAL A 135 -16.39 7.38 4.42
C VAL A 135 -17.58 6.92 3.56
N ILE A 136 -17.32 6.37 2.38
CA ILE A 136 -18.37 5.92 1.43
C ILE A 136 -19.24 4.81 2.03
N TYR A 137 -18.63 3.87 2.75
CA TYR A 137 -19.30 2.70 3.32
C TYR A 137 -19.66 2.86 4.80
N ASP A 138 -19.52 4.06 5.38
CA ASP A 138 -19.75 4.35 6.80
C ASP A 138 -19.06 3.34 7.75
N VAL A 139 -17.77 3.09 7.48
CA VAL A 139 -16.98 2.15 8.26
C VAL A 139 -16.57 2.81 9.57
N GLY A 140 -16.97 2.21 10.69
CA GLY A 140 -16.66 2.73 12.02
C GLY A 140 -15.15 2.90 12.28
N THR A 141 -14.80 4.00 12.95
CA THR A 141 -13.41 4.42 13.22
C THR A 141 -12.56 3.38 13.97
N GLU A 142 -13.17 2.56 14.82
CA GLU A 142 -12.50 1.45 15.50
C GLU A 142 -11.99 0.38 14.51
N THR A 143 -12.75 0.12 13.43
CA THR A 143 -12.35 -0.82 12.38
C THR A 143 -11.22 -0.22 11.55
N VAL A 144 -11.34 1.07 11.20
CA VAL A 144 -10.30 1.81 10.46
C VAL A 144 -8.98 1.79 11.24
N ASP A 145 -8.99 2.17 12.52
CA ASP A 145 -7.78 2.16 13.36
C ASP A 145 -7.16 0.77 13.49
N ARG A 146 -7.97 -0.29 13.46
CA ARG A 146 -7.50 -1.69 13.49
C ARG A 146 -6.89 -2.13 12.15
N ILE A 147 -7.41 -1.65 11.02
CA ILE A 147 -6.76 -1.84 9.72
C ILE A 147 -5.38 -1.19 9.74
N PHE A 148 -5.29 0.04 10.26
CA PHE A 148 -4.03 0.75 10.33
C PHE A 148 -3.02 0.15 11.32
N ASP A 149 -3.45 -0.61 12.33
CA ASP A 149 -2.55 -1.38 13.19
C ASP A 149 -1.65 -2.32 12.37
N PHE A 150 -2.22 -3.12 11.45
CA PHE A 150 -1.41 -4.02 10.63
C PHE A 150 -0.66 -3.26 9.52
N MET A 151 -1.23 -2.18 8.99
CA MET A 151 -0.53 -1.35 7.99
C MET A 151 0.77 -0.75 8.55
N VAL A 152 0.78 -0.30 9.81
CA VAL A 152 2.00 0.18 10.49
C VAL A 152 3.05 -0.92 10.62
N ARG A 153 2.62 -2.16 10.91
CA ARG A 153 3.51 -3.33 11.00
C ARG A 153 4.07 -3.71 9.64
N ASP A 154 3.24 -3.73 8.60
CA ASP A 154 3.67 -4.04 7.24
C ASP A 154 4.66 -3.01 6.71
N PHE A 155 4.40 -1.72 6.97
CA PHE A 155 5.34 -0.65 6.65
C PHE A 155 6.69 -0.89 7.34
N SER A 156 6.67 -1.21 8.64
CA SER A 156 7.88 -1.51 9.42
C SER A 156 8.62 -2.74 8.89
N ARG A 157 7.89 -3.78 8.46
CA ARG A 157 8.46 -4.98 7.85
C ARG A 157 9.19 -4.66 6.55
N PHE A 158 8.57 -3.91 5.64
CA PHE A 158 9.21 -3.54 4.38
C PHE A 158 10.38 -2.56 4.58
N ALA A 159 10.27 -1.64 5.54
CA ALA A 159 11.38 -0.77 5.93
C ALA A 159 12.59 -1.59 6.45
N LEU A 160 12.34 -2.61 7.27
CA LEU A 160 13.39 -3.53 7.73
C LEU A 160 13.99 -4.35 6.58
N GLN A 161 13.16 -4.80 5.64
CA GLN A 161 13.62 -5.52 4.45
C GLN A 161 14.57 -4.65 3.61
N LEU A 162 14.21 -3.38 3.36
CA LEU A 162 15.08 -2.40 2.70
C LEU A 162 16.35 -2.13 3.51
N TYR A 163 16.24 -1.90 4.82
CA TYR A 163 17.37 -1.66 5.70
C TYR A 163 18.41 -2.78 5.61
N SER A 164 17.94 -4.03 5.44
CA SER A 164 18.78 -5.23 5.41
C SER A 164 19.42 -5.52 4.05
N LYS A 165 19.11 -4.74 2.99
CA LYS A 165 19.71 -4.93 1.66
C LYS A 165 21.16 -4.41 1.65
N ARG A 166 22.05 -5.15 0.97
CA ARG A 166 23.48 -4.77 0.84
C ARG A 166 23.69 -3.43 0.13
N GLY A 167 22.78 -3.08 -0.77
CA GLY A 167 22.84 -1.82 -1.50
C GLY A 167 22.45 -0.59 -0.68
N THR A 168 21.92 -0.76 0.53
CA THR A 168 21.42 0.35 1.37
C THR A 168 22.56 1.18 1.93
N THR A 169 22.53 2.48 1.68
CA THR A 169 23.56 3.41 2.18
C THR A 169 23.34 3.75 3.66
N PRO A 170 24.35 4.22 4.40
CA PRO A 170 24.19 4.63 5.80
C PRO A 170 23.07 5.67 6.00
N ALA A 171 22.98 6.67 5.12
CA ALA A 171 21.94 7.69 5.19
C ALA A 171 20.53 7.11 4.97
N GLN A 172 20.38 6.14 4.05
CA GLN A 172 19.12 5.42 3.87
C GLN A 172 18.79 4.56 5.11
N ALA A 173 19.79 3.87 5.66
CA ALA A 173 19.64 3.00 6.81
C ALA A 173 19.11 3.75 8.04
N ASP A 174 19.64 4.94 8.32
CA ASP A 174 19.21 5.78 9.44
C ASP A 174 17.71 6.18 9.34
N LEU A 175 17.25 6.51 8.13
CA LEU A 175 15.85 6.85 7.89
C LEU A 175 14.95 5.61 7.95
N LEU A 176 15.37 4.50 7.34
CA LEU A 176 14.62 3.24 7.34
C LEU A 176 14.45 2.69 8.76
N GLN A 177 15.46 2.81 9.61
CA GLN A 177 15.37 2.38 11.00
C GLN A 177 14.34 3.21 11.78
N LYS A 178 14.22 4.52 11.50
CA LYS A 178 13.17 5.38 12.08
C LYS A 178 11.77 5.00 11.60
N MET A 179 11.61 4.41 10.43
CA MET A 179 10.30 3.96 9.93
C MET A 179 9.79 2.72 10.68
N ILE A 180 10.65 2.00 11.40
CA ILE A 180 10.25 0.82 12.18
C ILE A 180 9.50 1.30 13.44
N ARG A 181 8.21 0.99 13.49
CA ARG A 181 7.29 1.41 14.55
C ARG A 181 6.49 0.23 15.08
N LYS A 182 6.04 0.36 16.32
CA LYS A 182 5.00 -0.51 16.89
C LYS A 182 3.67 0.23 16.78
N PRO A 183 2.59 -0.44 16.34
CA PRO A 183 1.28 0.17 16.37
C PRO A 183 0.86 0.50 17.81
N ALA A 184 -0.05 1.46 17.95
CA ALA A 184 -0.62 1.85 19.23
C ALA A 184 -1.37 0.65 19.83
N ALA A 185 -0.93 0.22 21.01
CA ALA A 185 -1.54 -0.90 21.72
C ALA A 185 -2.78 -0.45 22.48
N ASP A 186 -3.91 -1.09 22.22
CA ASP A 186 -5.13 -0.98 23.03
C ASP A 186 -5.79 -2.38 23.15
N PRO A 187 -5.42 -3.16 24.18
CA PRO A 187 -5.95 -4.50 24.41
C PRO A 187 -7.45 -4.52 24.69
N GLU A 188 -7.98 -3.47 25.34
CA GLU A 188 -9.40 -3.38 25.67
C GLU A 188 -10.24 -3.14 24.41
N ARG A 189 -9.80 -2.21 23.55
CA ARG A 189 -10.39 -1.99 22.22
C ARG A 189 -10.29 -3.23 21.34
N PHE A 190 -9.19 -3.97 21.39
CA PHE A 190 -9.09 -5.24 20.65
C PHE A 190 -10.16 -6.24 21.12
N THR A 191 -10.27 -6.43 22.44
CA THR A 191 -11.21 -7.39 23.03
C THR A 191 -12.66 -7.02 22.72
N ARG A 192 -13.00 -5.73 22.80
CA ARG A 192 -14.33 -5.21 22.46
C ARG A 192 -14.64 -5.41 20.98
N PHE A 193 -13.74 -4.99 20.07
CA PHE A 193 -13.90 -5.21 18.63
C PHE A 193 -14.11 -6.69 18.30
N TRP A 194 -13.27 -7.58 18.86
CA TRP A 194 -13.40 -9.02 18.66
C TRP A 194 -14.77 -9.55 19.11
N ARG A 195 -15.23 -9.15 20.30
CA ARG A 195 -16.52 -9.58 20.85
C ARG A 195 -17.70 -9.04 20.07
N ASP A 196 -17.71 -7.74 19.80
CA ASP A 196 -18.91 -7.02 19.39
C ASP A 196 -19.04 -6.93 17.86
N ARG A 197 -17.93 -7.08 17.11
CA ARG A 197 -17.91 -6.99 15.64
C ARG A 197 -17.57 -8.29 14.93
N VAL A 198 -16.66 -9.10 15.48
CA VAL A 198 -16.22 -10.33 14.81
C VAL A 198 -17.03 -11.53 15.28
N LEU A 199 -17.07 -11.77 16.60
CA LEU A 199 -17.83 -12.89 17.16
C LEU A 199 -19.34 -12.72 16.97
N SER A 200 -19.86 -11.50 16.87
CA SER A 200 -21.27 -11.24 16.59
C SER A 200 -21.70 -11.67 15.19
N LEU A 201 -20.76 -11.82 14.24
CA LEU A 201 -21.00 -12.36 12.90
C LEU A 201 -20.95 -13.89 12.85
N LYS A 202 -20.68 -14.55 13.98
CA LYS A 202 -20.70 -16.00 14.06
C LYS A 202 -22.12 -16.50 13.78
N ASP A 203 -22.23 -17.45 12.86
CA ASP A 203 -23.48 -18.11 12.47
C ASP A 203 -24.54 -17.15 11.88
N THR A 204 -24.17 -15.93 11.46
CA THR A 204 -25.12 -14.97 10.86
C THR A 204 -25.31 -15.15 9.35
N TYR A 205 -24.40 -15.86 8.68
CA TYR A 205 -24.52 -16.12 7.25
C TYR A 205 -25.38 -17.36 7.00
N GLU A 206 -26.48 -17.18 6.27
CA GLU A 206 -27.32 -18.26 5.75
C GLU A 206 -27.27 -18.23 4.22
N MET A 207 -27.01 -19.38 3.60
CA MET A 207 -27.00 -19.50 2.13
C MET A 207 -28.41 -19.79 1.64
N ASN A 208 -29.00 -18.87 0.86
CA ASN A 208 -30.38 -18.92 0.38
C ASN A 208 -31.45 -19.01 1.51
N PRO A 209 -31.51 -17.99 2.40
CA PRO A 209 -32.57 -17.89 3.42
C PRO A 209 -33.95 -17.58 2.81
#